data_AF-A0A427MC06-F1
#
_entry.id   AF-A0A427MC06-F1
#
_cell.length_a   1.000
_cell.length_b   1.000
_cell.length_c   1.000
_cell.angle_alpha   90.00
_cell.angle_beta   90.00
_cell.angle_gamma   90.00
#
_symmetry.space_group_name_H-M   'P 1'
#
loop_
_entity.id
_entity.type
_entity.pdbx_description
1 polymer ?
#
loop_
_entity_poly.entity_id
_entity_poly.type
_entity_poly.pdbx_seq_one_letter_code
_entity_poly.pdbx_strand_id
1 'polypeptide(L)'
;MIHEMHIVALDETRAMMDMVGAGEIAAGELAEHIDSLELLKNYRAFGNLCGRECQFLDFHHRAEDEEFFPVLHANGDEGMKRVVERLGDEHRIIGQILDELSANVALILAQPGPDTFSVTKTTFDVLYKVIRSHFSYEQAELEEALGFYRIPL
;
A
#
# COMPACT_ATOMS: atom_id res chain seq x y z
N MET A 1 5.73 -5.97 14.44
CA MET A 1 6.14 -4.60 14.81
C MET A 1 6.09 -3.65 13.60
N ILE A 2 6.76 -3.94 12.47
CA ILE A 2 6.69 -3.10 11.24
C ILE A 2 5.49 -3.43 10.34
N HIS A 3 5.23 -4.71 10.01
CA HIS A 3 4.10 -5.07 9.12
C HIS A 3 2.75 -4.61 9.70
N GLU A 4 2.58 -4.72 11.02
CA GLU A 4 1.38 -4.26 11.71
C GLU A 4 1.19 -2.74 11.55
N MET A 5 2.26 -1.95 11.59
CA MET A 5 2.18 -0.50 11.33
C MET A 5 1.70 -0.22 9.90
N HIS A 6 2.23 -0.92 8.90
CA HIS A 6 1.76 -0.79 7.51
C HIS A 6 0.30 -1.23 7.34
N ILE A 7 -0.12 -2.28 8.03
CA ILE A 7 -1.50 -2.74 8.03
C ILE A 7 -2.45 -1.68 8.61
N VAL A 8 -2.09 -1.08 9.75
CA VAL A 8 -2.89 0.00 10.34
C VAL A 8 -2.95 1.21 9.40
N ALA A 9 -1.83 1.59 8.79
CA ALA A 9 -1.78 2.68 7.81
C ALA A 9 -2.65 2.41 6.57
N LEU A 10 -2.68 1.17 6.07
CA LEU A 10 -3.57 0.75 4.98
C LEU A 10 -5.04 0.83 5.39
N ASP A 11 -5.38 0.46 6.63
CA ASP A 11 -6.74 0.56 7.15
C ASP A 11 -7.19 2.02 7.32
N GLU A 12 -6.32 2.90 7.80
CA GLU A 12 -6.58 4.33 7.88
C GLU A 12 -6.80 4.95 6.49
N THR A 13 -5.96 4.57 5.52
CA THR A 13 -6.09 5.03 4.13
C THR A 13 -7.40 4.52 3.50
N ARG A 14 -7.77 3.26 3.77
CA ARG A 14 -9.04 2.69 3.31
C ARG A 14 -10.24 3.41 3.91
N ALA A 15 -10.22 3.68 5.21
CA ALA A 15 -11.28 4.41 5.88
C ALA A 15 -11.44 5.83 5.31
N MET A 16 -10.33 6.53 5.05
CA MET A 16 -10.36 7.85 4.41
C MET A 16 -10.93 7.79 2.99
N MET A 17 -10.58 6.77 2.22
CA MET A 17 -11.13 6.54 0.90
C MET A 17 -12.64 6.28 0.94
N ASP A 18 -13.13 5.44 1.86
CA ASP A 18 -14.56 5.19 2.01
C ASP A 18 -15.33 6.47 2.42
N MET A 19 -14.73 7.33 3.25
CA MET A 19 -15.28 8.65 3.59
C MET A 19 -15.38 9.58 2.38
N VAL A 20 -14.35 9.63 1.51
CA VAL A 20 -14.37 10.44 0.28
C VAL A 20 -15.48 9.95 -0.66
N GLY A 21 -15.58 8.63 -0.86
CA GLY A 21 -16.61 8.03 -1.71
C GLY A 21 -18.03 8.30 -1.22
N ALA A 22 -18.27 8.25 0.10
CA ALA A 22 -19.57 8.65 0.67
C ALA A 22 -19.89 10.13 0.41
N GLY A 23 -18.88 11.01 0.48
CA GLY A 23 -19.00 12.42 0.14
C GLY A 23 -19.34 12.67 -1.33
N GLU A 24 -18.80 11.88 -2.26
CA GLU A 24 -19.14 11.95 -3.69
C GLU A 24 -20.59 11.56 -3.95
N ILE A 25 -21.07 10.46 -3.35
CA ILE A 25 -22.45 9.99 -3.51
C ILE A 25 -23.42 11.07 -3.02
N ALA A 26 -23.18 11.61 -1.82
CA ALA A 26 -23.99 12.70 -1.29
C ALA A 26 -23.97 13.93 -2.20
N ALA A 27 -22.82 14.32 -2.77
CA ALA A 27 -22.70 15.44 -3.70
C ALA A 27 -23.52 15.26 -4.98
N GLY A 28 -23.51 14.05 -5.54
CA GLY A 28 -24.32 13.71 -6.72
C GLY A 28 -25.83 13.73 -6.44
N GLU A 29 -26.26 13.27 -5.27
CA GLU A 29 -27.68 13.28 -4.86
C GLU A 29 -28.19 14.69 -4.51
N LEU A 30 -27.32 15.55 -3.99
CA LEU A 30 -27.68 16.84 -3.38
C LEU A 30 -27.24 18.05 -4.21
N ALA A 31 -27.01 17.89 -5.52
CA ALA A 31 -26.28 18.76 -6.46
C ALA A 31 -26.50 20.30 -6.39
N GLU A 32 -27.44 20.80 -5.60
CA GLU A 32 -27.63 22.22 -5.28
C GLU A 32 -26.96 22.72 -3.97
N HIS A 33 -26.46 21.85 -3.07
CA HIS A 33 -26.11 22.27 -1.69
C HIS A 33 -24.78 21.77 -1.10
N ILE A 34 -23.93 21.07 -1.85
CA ILE A 34 -22.63 20.64 -1.32
C ILE A 34 -21.52 21.65 -1.65
N ASP A 35 -20.81 22.08 -0.60
CA ASP A 35 -19.64 22.93 -0.70
C ASP A 35 -18.52 22.16 -1.43
N SER A 36 -18.28 22.52 -2.68
CA SER A 36 -17.22 21.95 -3.52
C SER A 36 -15.83 22.08 -2.87
N LEU A 37 -15.65 23.00 -1.92
CA LEU A 37 -14.42 23.13 -1.15
C LEU A 37 -14.19 21.96 -0.18
N GLU A 38 -15.24 21.41 0.44
CA GLU A 38 -15.09 20.26 1.35
C GLU A 38 -14.69 18.99 0.59
N LEU A 39 -15.29 18.73 -0.57
CA LEU A 39 -14.91 17.60 -1.41
C LEU A 39 -13.45 17.72 -1.90
N LEU A 40 -13.03 18.93 -2.31
CA LEU A 40 -11.63 19.19 -2.67
C LEU A 40 -10.65 19.00 -1.51
N LYS A 41 -11.04 19.34 -0.27
CA LYS A 41 -10.22 19.06 0.93
C LYS A 41 -10.09 17.56 1.14
N ASN A 42 -11.16 16.80 0.98
CA ASN A 42 -11.16 15.34 1.14
C ASN A 42 -10.21 14.67 0.15
N TYR A 43 -10.26 15.03 -1.14
CA TYR A 43 -9.33 14.49 -2.14
C TYR A 43 -7.86 14.77 -1.80
N ARG A 44 -7.53 15.99 -1.34
CA ARG A 44 -6.16 16.34 -0.96
C ARG A 44 -5.70 15.60 0.28
N ALA A 45 -6.56 15.47 1.29
CA ALA A 45 -6.25 14.72 2.50
C ALA A 45 -5.95 13.25 2.15
N PHE A 46 -6.81 12.64 1.31
CA PHE A 46 -6.62 11.28 0.81
C PHE A 46 -5.31 11.13 0.02
N GLY A 47 -5.06 12.00 -0.97
CA GLY A 47 -3.86 11.90 -1.80
C GLY A 47 -2.57 12.01 -0.98
N ASN A 48 -2.52 12.90 0.00
CA ASN A 48 -1.37 13.05 0.88
C ASN A 48 -1.14 11.81 1.77
N LEU A 49 -2.20 11.26 2.36
CA LEU A 49 -2.12 10.07 3.19
C LEU A 49 -1.65 8.88 2.35
N CYS A 50 -2.31 8.64 1.21
CA CYS A 50 -1.97 7.55 0.29
C CYS A 50 -0.50 7.63 -0.14
N GLY A 51 -0.02 8.80 -0.57
CA GLY A 51 1.37 8.98 -0.99
C GLY A 51 2.39 8.71 0.12
N ARG A 52 2.11 9.17 1.35
CA ARG A 52 2.99 8.95 2.51
C ARG A 52 3.12 7.46 2.84
N GLU A 53 1.99 6.75 2.93
CA GLU A 53 2.01 5.33 3.30
C GLU A 53 2.62 4.45 2.21
N CYS A 54 2.39 4.80 0.93
CA CYS A 54 3.04 4.13 -0.20
C CYS A 54 4.57 4.30 -0.17
N GLN A 55 5.06 5.50 0.16
CA GLN A 55 6.50 5.75 0.27
C GLN A 55 7.13 4.95 1.42
N PHE A 56 6.45 4.84 2.55
CA PHE A 56 6.96 4.07 3.69
C PHE A 56 7.00 2.57 3.38
N LEU A 57 6.00 2.05 2.66
CA LEU A 57 5.97 0.67 2.19
C LEU A 57 7.10 0.37 1.18
N ASP A 58 7.36 1.26 0.21
CA ASP A 58 8.49 1.13 -0.72
C ASP A 58 9.84 1.08 0.01
N PHE A 59 10.01 1.92 1.05
CA PHE A 59 11.22 1.90 1.86
C PHE A 59 11.42 0.56 2.59
N HIS A 60 10.35 0.02 3.17
CA HIS A 60 10.36 -1.27 3.86
C HIS A 60 10.77 -2.42 2.93
N HIS A 61 10.10 -2.57 1.79
CA HIS A 61 10.43 -3.64 0.83
C HIS A 61 11.82 -3.46 0.22
N ARG A 62 12.27 -2.21 -0.02
CA ARG A 62 13.65 -1.96 -0.49
C ARG A 62 14.67 -2.44 0.54
N ALA A 63 14.44 -2.18 1.83
CA ALA A 63 15.34 -2.66 2.88
C ALA A 63 15.40 -4.19 2.91
N GLU A 64 14.27 -4.88 2.74
CA GLU A 64 14.24 -6.34 2.66
C GLU A 64 15.00 -6.87 1.44
N ASP A 65 14.72 -6.32 0.26
CA ASP A 65 15.36 -6.72 -1.00
C ASP A 65 16.88 -6.51 -0.99
N GLU A 66 17.34 -5.39 -0.44
CA GLU A 66 18.75 -4.98 -0.50
C GLU A 66 19.58 -5.50 0.68
N GLU A 67 18.98 -5.69 1.86
CA GLU A 67 19.71 -6.01 3.09
C GLU A 67 19.42 -7.41 3.64
N PHE A 68 18.15 -7.86 3.64
CA PHE A 68 17.75 -9.06 4.38
C PHE A 68 17.68 -10.30 3.49
N PHE A 69 16.99 -10.20 2.37
CA PHE A 69 16.81 -11.29 1.40
C PHE A 69 18.14 -11.84 0.88
N PRO A 70 19.19 -11.02 0.59
CA PRO A 70 20.49 -11.56 0.20
C PRO A 70 21.13 -12.43 1.28
N VAL A 71 20.99 -12.07 2.56
CA VAL A 71 21.54 -12.83 3.69
C VAL A 71 20.80 -14.16 3.86
N LEU A 72 19.46 -14.13 3.81
CA LEU A 72 18.62 -15.32 3.89
C LEU A 72 18.88 -16.27 2.73
N HIS A 73 18.99 -15.75 1.50
CA HIS A 73 19.28 -16.53 0.32
C HIS A 73 20.68 -17.18 0.37
N ALA A 74 21.69 -16.45 0.86
CA ALA A 74 23.07 -16.95 0.95
C ALA A 74 23.25 -18.06 2.01
N ASN A 75 22.49 -18.01 3.10
CA ASN A 75 22.67 -18.91 4.25
C ASN A 75 21.55 -19.96 4.40
N GLY A 76 20.46 -19.81 3.65
CA GLY A 76 19.29 -20.67 3.70
C GLY A 76 19.46 -21.97 2.92
N ASP A 77 18.62 -22.95 3.25
CA ASP A 77 18.46 -24.16 2.44
C ASP A 77 17.66 -23.87 1.15
N GLU A 78 17.44 -24.90 0.32
CA GLU A 78 16.67 -24.75 -0.91
C GLU A 78 15.20 -24.35 -0.66
N GLY A 79 14.65 -24.60 0.53
CA GLY A 79 13.33 -24.12 0.92
C GLY A 79 13.33 -22.61 1.09
N MET A 80 14.25 -22.10 1.92
CA MET A 80 14.39 -20.68 2.20
C MET A 80 14.68 -19.85 0.93
N LYS A 81 15.52 -20.35 0.03
CA LYS A 81 15.79 -19.66 -1.24
C LYS A 81 14.54 -19.47 -2.08
N ARG A 82 13.67 -20.49 -2.20
CA ARG A 82 12.40 -20.38 -2.92
C ARG A 82 11.44 -19.39 -2.27
N VAL A 83 11.42 -19.31 -0.93
CA VAL A 83 10.62 -18.32 -0.20
C VAL A 83 11.08 -16.91 -0.56
N VAL A 84 12.39 -16.64 -0.46
CA VAL A 84 12.97 -15.33 -0.76
C VAL A 84 12.78 -14.94 -2.23
N GLU A 85 12.99 -15.86 -3.17
CA GLU A 85 12.74 -15.62 -4.60
C GLU A 85 11.29 -15.22 -4.85
N ARG A 86 10.34 -15.93 -4.22
CA ARG A 86 8.92 -15.59 -4.31
C ARG A 86 8.61 -14.22 -3.71
N LEU A 87 9.14 -13.90 -2.53
CA LEU A 87 8.92 -12.60 -1.90
C LEU A 87 9.45 -11.46 -2.78
N GLY A 88 10.64 -11.61 -3.37
CA GLY A 88 11.18 -10.66 -4.33
C GLY A 88 10.36 -10.55 -5.64
N ASP A 89 9.71 -11.64 -6.09
CA ASP A 89 8.72 -11.58 -7.18
C ASP A 89 7.48 -10.77 -6.78
N GLU A 90 6.97 -10.99 -5.57
CA GLU A 90 5.82 -10.26 -5.02
C GLU A 90 6.15 -8.76 -4.84
N HIS A 91 7.34 -8.40 -4.35
CA HIS A 91 7.81 -7.01 -4.23
C HIS A 91 7.81 -6.28 -5.57
N ARG A 92 8.25 -6.94 -6.65
CA ARG A 92 8.23 -6.35 -8.00
C ARG A 92 6.81 -6.05 -8.48
N ILE A 93 5.85 -6.93 -8.21
CA ILE A 93 4.44 -6.71 -8.55
C ILE A 93 3.86 -5.57 -7.71
N ILE A 94 4.16 -5.55 -6.40
CA ILE A 94 3.74 -4.47 -5.51
C ILE A 94 4.29 -3.13 -5.97
N GLY A 95 5.57 -3.05 -6.36
CA GLY A 95 6.19 -1.85 -6.90
C GLY A 95 5.45 -1.28 -8.10
N GLN A 96 5.02 -2.15 -9.04
CA GLN A 96 4.21 -1.74 -10.19
C GLN A 96 2.86 -1.15 -9.78
N ILE A 97 2.21 -1.73 -8.76
CA ILE A 97 0.94 -1.22 -8.22
C ILE A 97 1.17 0.15 -7.54
N LEU A 98 2.28 0.32 -6.81
CA LEU A 98 2.64 1.59 -6.17
C LEU A 98 2.91 2.69 -7.20
N ASP A 99 3.61 2.37 -8.29
CA ASP A 99 3.84 3.30 -9.40
C ASP A 99 2.52 3.75 -10.06
N GLU A 100 1.62 2.79 -10.33
CA GLU A 100 0.29 3.09 -10.87
C GLU A 100 -0.53 3.95 -9.90
N LEU A 101 -0.51 3.62 -8.61
CA LEU A 101 -1.24 4.36 -7.59
C LEU A 101 -0.69 5.78 -7.42
N SER A 102 0.63 5.96 -7.50
CA SER A 102 1.28 7.27 -7.49
C SER A 102 0.81 8.15 -8.67
N ALA A 103 0.75 7.57 -9.87
CA ALA A 103 0.23 8.28 -11.04
C ALA A 103 -1.25 8.66 -10.87
N ASN A 104 -2.06 7.77 -10.30
CA ASN A 104 -3.48 8.01 -10.03
C ASN A 104 -3.70 9.12 -8.98
N VAL A 105 -2.92 9.13 -7.90
CA VAL A 105 -2.94 10.21 -6.90
C VAL A 105 -2.54 11.55 -7.52
N ALA A 106 -1.49 11.58 -8.36
CA ALA A 106 -1.12 12.79 -9.08
C ALA A 106 -2.26 13.31 -9.97
N LEU A 107 -3.01 12.40 -10.61
CA LEU A 107 -4.17 12.74 -11.42
C LEU A 107 -5.34 13.29 -10.59
N ILE A 108 -5.65 12.72 -9.42
CA ILE A 108 -6.64 13.29 -8.50
C ILE A 108 -6.26 14.72 -8.10
N LEU A 109 -4.98 14.97 -7.77
CA LEU A 109 -4.54 16.29 -7.33
C LEU A 109 -4.61 17.34 -8.47
N ALA A 110 -4.35 16.92 -9.71
CA ALA A 110 -4.43 17.79 -10.88
C ALA A 110 -5.87 18.00 -11.38
N GLN A 111 -6.70 16.95 -11.34
CA GLN A 111 -8.07 16.92 -11.85
C GLN A 111 -8.98 16.18 -10.85
N PRO A 112 -9.35 16.84 -9.73
CA PRO A 112 -10.17 16.20 -8.71
C PRO A 112 -11.58 15.92 -9.23
N GLY A 113 -12.05 14.68 -9.08
CA GLY A 113 -13.39 14.30 -9.51
C GLY A 113 -13.67 12.80 -9.33
N PRO A 114 -14.93 12.39 -9.53
CA PRO A 114 -15.38 11.02 -9.27
C PRO A 114 -14.68 9.97 -10.14
N ASP A 115 -14.36 10.31 -11.40
CA ASP A 115 -13.68 9.38 -12.30
C ASP A 115 -12.23 9.12 -11.85
N THR A 116 -11.49 10.18 -11.52
CA THR A 116 -10.09 10.07 -11.06
C THR A 116 -10.00 9.40 -9.69
N PHE A 117 -10.99 9.66 -8.83
CA PHE A 117 -11.14 8.96 -7.55
C PHE A 117 -11.44 7.47 -7.71
N SER A 118 -12.41 7.11 -8.56
CA SER A 118 -12.79 5.71 -8.80
C SER A 118 -11.64 4.85 -9.32
N VAL A 119 -10.83 5.39 -10.24
CA VAL A 119 -9.63 4.70 -10.74
C VAL A 119 -8.62 4.49 -9.63
N THR A 120 -8.30 5.55 -8.87
CA THR A 120 -7.35 5.46 -7.73
C THR A 120 -7.83 4.47 -6.68
N LYS A 121 -9.12 4.48 -6.36
CA LYS A 121 -9.73 3.53 -5.44
C LYS A 121 -9.59 2.09 -5.91
N THR A 122 -9.79 1.83 -7.20
CA THR A 122 -9.65 0.49 -7.76
C THR A 122 -8.22 -0.03 -7.61
N THR A 123 -7.22 0.78 -7.95
CA THR A 123 -5.80 0.41 -7.79
C THR A 123 -5.43 0.22 -6.31
N PHE A 124 -5.90 1.10 -5.42
CA PHE A 124 -5.69 0.95 -3.97
C PHE A 124 -6.33 -0.33 -3.41
N ASP A 125 -7.55 -0.69 -3.86
CA ASP A 125 -8.24 -1.91 -3.44
C ASP A 125 -7.45 -3.18 -3.82
N VAL A 126 -6.70 -3.14 -4.92
CA VAL A 126 -5.76 -4.20 -5.31
C VAL A 126 -4.56 -4.22 -4.36
N LEU A 127 -3.89 -3.09 -4.16
CA LEU A 127 -2.76 -2.97 -3.23
C LEU A 127 -3.11 -3.50 -1.84
N TYR A 128 -4.25 -3.06 -1.31
CA TYR A 128 -4.75 -3.44 0.02
C TYR A 128 -4.86 -4.96 0.20
N LYS A 129 -5.35 -5.68 -0.82
CA LYS A 129 -5.46 -7.14 -0.77
C LYS A 129 -4.11 -7.83 -0.92
N VAL A 130 -3.29 -7.35 -1.86
CA VAL A 130 -1.97 -7.93 -2.15
C VAL A 130 -1.06 -7.82 -0.93
N ILE A 131 -0.97 -6.64 -0.30
CA ILE A 131 -0.09 -6.44 0.85
C ILE A 131 -0.48 -7.30 2.05
N ARG A 132 -1.78 -7.45 2.30
CA ARG A 132 -2.25 -8.34 3.38
C ARG A 132 -1.89 -9.79 3.14
N SER A 133 -2.04 -10.26 1.90
CA SER A 133 -1.64 -11.62 1.52
C SER A 133 -0.13 -11.80 1.62
N HIS A 134 0.62 -10.82 1.13
CA HIS A 134 2.08 -10.80 1.12
C HIS A 134 2.65 -10.86 2.55
N PHE A 135 2.28 -9.92 3.42
CA PHE A 135 2.75 -9.92 4.81
C PHE A 135 2.34 -11.17 5.59
N SER A 136 1.16 -11.73 5.32
CA SER A 136 0.74 -12.98 5.99
C SER A 136 1.63 -14.15 5.58
N TYR A 137 2.02 -14.21 4.31
CA TYR A 137 2.91 -15.25 3.80
C TYR A 137 4.34 -15.06 4.34
N GLU A 138 4.87 -13.84 4.26
CA GLU A 138 6.21 -13.54 4.75
C GLU A 138 6.37 -13.84 6.24
N GLN A 139 5.40 -13.43 7.07
CA GLN A 139 5.43 -13.73 8.50
C GLN A 139 5.42 -15.24 8.75
N ALA A 140 4.55 -15.98 8.06
CA ALA A 140 4.46 -17.43 8.24
C ALA A 140 5.76 -18.16 7.87
N GLU A 141 6.49 -17.67 6.86
CA GLU A 141 7.70 -18.34 6.36
C GLU A 141 9.00 -17.85 7.00
N LEU A 142 9.09 -16.58 7.40
CA LEU A 142 10.34 -15.96 7.86
C LEU A 142 10.43 -15.75 9.38
N GLU A 143 9.35 -15.85 10.14
CA GLU A 143 9.35 -15.55 11.59
C GLU A 143 10.41 -16.38 12.35
N GLU A 144 10.53 -17.68 12.08
CA GLU A 144 11.55 -18.53 12.70
C GLU A 144 12.97 -18.24 12.19
N ALA A 145 13.10 -17.95 10.89
CA ALA A 145 14.39 -17.74 10.23
C ALA A 145 15.05 -16.42 10.66
N LEU A 146 14.29 -15.33 10.76
CA LEU A 146 14.78 -14.03 11.21
C LEU A 146 15.34 -14.11 12.64
N GLY A 147 14.66 -14.84 13.53
CA GLY A 147 15.13 -15.11 14.88
C GLY A 147 16.42 -15.94 14.93
N PHE A 148 16.57 -16.90 14.01
CA PHE A 148 17.76 -17.75 13.91
C PHE A 148 19.00 -16.99 13.41
N TYR A 149 18.85 -16.15 12.38
CA TYR A 149 19.96 -15.38 11.78
C TYR A 149 20.30 -14.07 12.50
N ARG A 150 19.58 -13.73 13.58
CA ARG A 150 19.74 -12.47 14.35
C ARG A 150 19.62 -11.21 13.49
N ILE A 151 18.73 -11.25 12.50
CA ILE A 151 18.37 -10.06 11.74
C ILE A 151 17.50 -9.19 12.66
N PRO A 152 17.87 -7.92 12.92
CA PRO A 152 17.07 -7.06 13.80
C PRO A 152 15.72 -6.75 13.17
N LEU A 153 14.65 -6.92 13.97
CA LEU A 153 13.28 -6.47 13.67
C LEU A 153 13.08 -4.97 13.94
#